data_AF-A0A1U7HXT9-F1
#
_entry.id   AF-A0A1U7HXT9-F1
#
_cell.length_a   1.000
_cell.length_b   1.000
_cell.length_c   1.000
_cell.angle_alpha   90.00
_cell.angle_beta   90.00
_cell.angle_gamma   90.00
#
_symmetry.space_group_name_H-M   'P 1'
#
loop_
_entity.id
_entity.type
_entity.pdbx_description
1 polymer ?
#
loop_
_entity_poly.entity_id
_entity_poly.type
_entity_poly.pdbx_seq_one_letter_code
_entity_poly.pdbx_strand_id
1 'polypeptide(L)'
;MSDVSNQVSEFFDGESENGNLLWQYVQKLSPETVNQLSKPTSGEVFQIMERNIIGLLGNLPPEHFNVSITTTRENLGRLLASAMISGYFLRNAEQRMLFEKSLQAAEASHSAHE
;
A
#
# COMPACT_ATOMS: atom_id res chain seq x y z
N MET A 1 13.74 21.18 1.65
CA MET A 1 13.06 19.87 1.46
C MET A 1 11.64 20.03 1.99
N SER A 2 10.78 20.63 1.20
CA SER A 2 9.44 21.05 1.61
C SER A 2 8.72 21.36 0.31
N ASP A 3 7.64 20.62 0.02
CA ASP A 3 6.57 20.91 -0.96
C ASP A 3 5.91 19.68 -1.59
N VAL A 4 6.08 18.46 -1.04
CA VAL A 4 5.23 17.32 -1.44
C VAL A 4 3.89 17.31 -0.68
N SER A 5 3.85 17.89 0.52
CA SER A 5 2.65 17.87 1.36
C SER A 5 1.51 18.76 0.85
N ASN A 6 1.79 19.75 0.00
CA ASN A 6 0.77 20.66 -0.55
C ASN A 6 0.09 20.10 -1.81
N GLN A 7 0.76 19.26 -2.60
CA GLN A 7 0.14 18.65 -3.80
C GLN A 7 -0.93 17.63 -3.44
N VAL A 8 -0.79 16.93 -2.31
CA VAL A 8 -1.80 15.95 -1.88
C VAL A 8 -3.14 16.63 -1.58
N SER A 9 -3.13 17.86 -1.07
CA SER A 9 -4.36 18.61 -0.77
C SER A 9 -5.13 18.97 -2.04
N GLU A 10 -4.45 19.39 -3.12
CA GLU A 10 -5.09 19.70 -4.42
C GLU A 10 -5.69 18.46 -5.12
N PHE A 11 -5.16 17.26 -4.88
CA PHE A 11 -5.71 16.02 -5.45
C PHE A 11 -7.09 15.65 -4.88
N PHE A 12 -7.41 16.07 -3.66
CA PHE A 12 -8.67 15.72 -2.99
C PHE A 12 -9.67 16.89 -2.92
N ASP A 13 -9.24 18.12 -3.21
CA ASP A 13 -10.09 19.32 -3.13
C ASP A 13 -10.91 19.59 -4.43
N GLY A 14 -10.70 18.78 -5.48
CA GLY A 14 -11.32 18.96 -6.80
C GLY A 14 -12.56 18.11 -7.12
N GLU A 15 -12.96 17.16 -6.27
CA GLU A 15 -14.07 16.22 -6.58
C GLU A 15 -15.30 16.42 -5.67
N SER A 16 -15.87 17.62 -5.71
CA SER A 16 -17.17 17.92 -5.06
C SER A 16 -18.38 17.40 -5.87
N GLU A 17 -18.18 16.86 -7.08
CA GLU A 17 -19.27 16.38 -7.95
C GLU A 17 -19.21 14.89 -8.30
N ASN A 18 -18.04 14.23 -8.17
CA ASN A 18 -17.90 12.79 -8.40
C ASN A 18 -17.51 12.11 -7.09
N GLY A 19 -18.47 11.48 -6.40
CA GLY A 19 -18.19 10.83 -5.12
C GLY A 19 -17.03 9.84 -5.23
N ASN A 20 -15.93 10.11 -4.52
CA ASN A 20 -14.71 9.29 -4.37
C ASN A 20 -14.70 8.01 -5.23
N LEU A 21 -14.23 8.13 -6.47
CA LEU A 21 -14.25 7.05 -7.48
C LEU A 21 -13.56 5.77 -7.00
N LEU A 22 -12.53 5.92 -6.17
CA LEU A 22 -11.84 4.80 -5.53
C LEU A 22 -12.76 4.07 -4.56
N TRP A 23 -13.53 4.79 -3.74
CA TRP A 23 -14.51 4.20 -2.83
C TRP A 23 -15.59 3.44 -3.59
N GLN A 24 -16.11 4.00 -4.68
CA GLN A 24 -17.07 3.30 -5.54
C GLN A 24 -16.48 2.03 -6.18
N TYR A 25 -15.21 2.08 -6.58
CA TYR A 25 -14.50 0.92 -7.10
C TYR A 25 -14.34 -0.17 -6.03
N VAL A 26 -13.88 0.19 -4.82
CA VAL A 26 -13.73 -0.73 -3.69
C VAL A 26 -15.06 -1.38 -3.32
N GLN A 27 -16.16 -0.63 -3.32
CA GLN A 27 -17.51 -1.17 -3.05
C GLN A 27 -18.00 -2.18 -4.11
N LYS A 28 -17.48 -2.11 -5.34
CA LYS A 28 -17.84 -3.04 -6.42
C LYS A 28 -16.97 -4.30 -6.44
N LEU A 29 -15.91 -4.37 -5.63
CA LEU A 29 -15.06 -5.56 -5.56
C LEU A 29 -15.81 -6.72 -4.90
N SER A 30 -15.64 -7.93 -5.44
CA SER A 30 -16.15 -9.13 -4.78
C SER A 30 -15.40 -9.39 -3.47
N PRO A 31 -16.05 -10.02 -2.47
CA PRO A 31 -15.38 -10.37 -1.22
C PRO A 31 -14.12 -11.23 -1.43
N GLU A 32 -14.11 -12.07 -2.46
CA GLU A 32 -12.98 -12.91 -2.83
C GLU A 32 -11.79 -12.06 -3.32
N THR A 33 -12.04 -11.09 -4.21
CA THR A 33 -11.00 -10.17 -4.70
C THR A 33 -10.44 -9.31 -3.58
N VAL A 34 -11.29 -8.84 -2.65
CA VAL A 34 -10.81 -8.10 -1.46
C VAL A 34 -9.93 -8.98 -0.58
N ASN A 35 -10.32 -10.23 -0.35
CA ASN A 35 -9.53 -11.19 0.44
C ASN A 35 -8.20 -11.53 -0.23
N GLN A 36 -8.16 -11.62 -1.56
CA GLN A 36 -6.93 -11.86 -2.30
C GLN A 36 -6.00 -10.64 -2.29
N LEU A 37 -6.55 -9.43 -2.45
CA LEU A 37 -5.79 -8.18 -2.43
C LEU A 37 -5.29 -7.79 -1.03
N SER A 38 -5.96 -8.26 0.03
CA SER A 38 -5.56 -8.02 1.43
C SER A 38 -4.44 -8.94 1.92
N LYS A 39 -4.08 -9.96 1.13
CA LYS A 39 -2.96 -10.87 1.44
C LYS A 39 -1.72 -10.44 0.66
N PRO A 40 -0.67 -9.92 1.31
CA PRO A 40 0.59 -9.67 0.63
C PRO A 40 1.18 -10.99 0.12
N THR A 41 1.60 -10.99 -1.15
CA THR A 41 2.08 -12.20 -1.85
C THR A 41 3.43 -12.67 -1.33
N SER A 42 4.23 -11.76 -0.78
CA SER A 42 5.58 -12.02 -0.28
C SER A 42 5.75 -11.60 1.18
N GLY A 43 6.53 -12.39 1.94
CA GLY A 43 6.83 -12.11 3.35
C GLY A 43 7.62 -10.80 3.54
N GLU A 44 8.42 -10.40 2.55
CA GLU A 44 9.15 -9.13 2.56
C GLU A 44 8.20 -7.92 2.50
N VAL A 45 7.20 -7.96 1.61
CA VAL A 45 6.18 -6.90 1.51
C VAL A 45 5.36 -6.80 2.80
N PHE A 46 5.03 -7.93 3.43
CA PHE A 46 4.34 -7.95 4.72
C PHE A 46 5.13 -7.21 5.81
N GLN A 47 6.42 -7.49 5.95
CA GLN A 47 7.29 -6.83 6.94
C GLN A 47 7.43 -5.33 6.67
N ILE A 48 7.52 -4.92 5.41
CA ILE A 48 7.61 -3.50 5.04
C ILE A 48 6.29 -2.77 5.36
N MET A 49 5.14 -3.38 5.09
CA MET A 49 3.82 -2.83 5.46
C MET A 49 3.68 -2.67 6.96
N GLU A 50 4.05 -3.70 7.75
CA GLU A 50 4.02 -3.65 9.21
C GLU A 50 4.87 -2.48 9.75
N ARG A 51 6.10 -2.37 9.26
CA ARG A 51 7.00 -1.27 9.65
C ARG A 51 6.45 0.10 9.26
N ASN A 52 5.75 0.20 8.12
CA ASN A 52 5.11 1.44 7.69
C ASN A 52 3.96 1.83 8.64
N ILE A 53 3.11 0.87 9.01
CA ILE A 53 1.99 1.08 9.96
C ILE A 53 2.54 1.51 11.32
N ILE A 54 3.58 0.85 11.84
CA ILE A 54 4.24 1.25 13.09
C ILE A 54 4.81 2.68 12.98
N GLY A 55 5.42 3.02 11.85
CA GLY A 55 5.92 4.37 11.59
C GLY A 55 4.82 5.43 11.58
N LEU A 56 3.62 5.09 11.10
CA LEU A 56 2.47 6.00 11.03
C LEU A 56 1.74 6.14 12.37
N LEU A 57 1.62 5.06 13.15
CA LEU A 57 0.86 5.03 14.41
C LEU A 57 1.72 5.28 15.66
N GLY A 58 3.05 5.21 15.53
CA GLY A 58 3.99 5.29 16.64
C GLY A 58 4.32 3.92 17.24
N ASN A 59 5.50 3.82 17.86
CA ASN A 59 6.01 2.56 18.39
C ASN A 59 5.51 2.33 19.83
N LEU A 60 4.49 1.50 20.00
CA LEU A 60 3.99 1.02 21.30
C LEU A 60 3.99 -0.52 21.32
N PRO A 61 4.50 -1.17 22.39
CA PRO A 61 4.52 -2.63 22.45
C PRO A 61 3.09 -3.20 22.50
N PRO A 62 2.65 -3.98 21.50
CA PRO A 62 1.27 -4.47 21.43
C PRO A 62 0.93 -5.47 22.55
N GLU A 63 1.94 -6.13 23.14
CA GLU A 63 1.77 -7.10 24.24
C GLU A 63 1.36 -6.46 25.57
N HIS A 64 1.53 -5.13 25.71
CA HIS A 64 1.34 -4.43 26.99
C HIS A 64 0.31 -3.30 26.92
N PHE A 65 -0.23 -2.99 25.74
CA PHE A 65 -1.08 -1.83 25.55
C PHE A 65 -2.24 -2.12 24.60
N ASN A 66 -3.45 -1.79 25.05
CA ASN A 66 -4.57 -1.62 24.14
C ASN A 66 -4.42 -0.25 23.45
N VAL A 67 -4.16 -0.24 22.15
CA VAL A 67 -3.88 0.99 21.39
C VAL A 67 -5.19 1.56 20.85
N SER A 68 -5.57 2.74 21.34
CA SER A 68 -6.70 3.52 20.81
C SER A 68 -6.17 4.84 20.27
N ILE A 69 -6.44 5.11 18.99
CA ILE A 69 -5.94 6.30 18.29
C ILE A 69 -7.12 7.22 18.00
N THR A 70 -7.12 8.40 18.63
CA THR A 70 -8.12 9.45 18.35
C THR A 70 -7.54 10.46 17.37
N THR A 71 -8.22 10.65 16.23
CA THR A 71 -7.76 11.56 15.17
C THR A 71 -8.96 12.25 14.52
N THR A 72 -8.71 13.37 13.84
CA THR A 72 -9.74 14.06 13.05
C THR A 72 -9.97 13.35 11.71
N ARG A 73 -11.11 13.62 11.06
CA ARG A 73 -11.46 13.08 9.75
C ARG A 73 -10.39 13.42 8.69
N GLU A 74 -9.84 14.63 8.76
CA GLU A 74 -8.85 15.14 7.82
C GLU A 74 -7.51 14.40 7.98
N ASN A 75 -7.06 14.20 9.22
CA ASN A 75 -5.83 13.47 9.50
C ASN A 75 -5.97 11.97 9.17
N LEU A 76 -7.13 11.37 9.43
CA LEU A 76 -7.42 10.00 9.01
C LEU A 76 -7.42 9.87 7.48
N GLY A 77 -8.04 10.83 6.78
CA GLY A 77 -8.04 10.87 5.32
C GLY A 77 -6.63 10.93 4.74
N ARG A 78 -5.77 11.80 5.28
CA ARG A 78 -4.34 11.88 4.90
C ARG A 78 -3.60 10.57 5.15
N LEU A 79 -3.84 9.94 6.29
CA LEU A 79 -3.24 8.66 6.64
C LEU A 79 -3.62 7.57 5.63
N LEU A 80 -4.92 7.45 5.31
CA LEU A 80 -5.42 6.50 4.33
C LEU A 80 -4.85 6.77 2.92
N ALA A 81 -4.81 8.04 2.49
CA ALA A 81 -4.20 8.42 1.22
C ALA A 81 -2.73 8.01 1.13
N SER A 82 -1.95 8.29 2.18
CA SER A 82 -0.55 7.87 2.26
C SER A 82 -0.41 6.35 2.17
N ALA A 83 -1.21 5.60 2.94
CA ALA A 83 -1.18 4.15 2.94
C ALA A 83 -1.51 3.55 1.56
N MET A 84 -2.49 4.11 0.85
CA MET A 84 -2.87 3.67 -0.50
C MET A 84 -1.74 3.87 -1.52
N ILE A 85 -1.10 5.03 -1.50
CA ILE A 85 0.03 5.34 -2.38
C ILE A 85 1.21 4.40 -2.08
N SER A 86 1.55 4.21 -0.79
CA SER A 86 2.59 3.28 -0.38
C SER A 86 2.29 1.85 -0.82
N GLY A 87 1.04 1.39 -0.68
CA GLY A 87 0.61 0.07 -1.14
C GLY A 87 0.77 -0.11 -2.66
N TYR A 88 0.40 0.91 -3.45
CA TYR A 88 0.59 0.90 -4.90
C TYR A 88 2.08 0.80 -5.30
N PHE A 89 2.94 1.58 -4.66
CA PHE A 89 4.39 1.51 -4.90
C PHE A 89 4.98 0.15 -4.54
N LEU A 90 4.57 -0.43 -3.41
CA LEU A 90 5.00 -1.77 -3.00
C LEU A 90 4.56 -2.83 -4.00
N ARG A 91 3.33 -2.76 -4.51
CA ARG A 91 2.84 -3.68 -5.52
C ARG A 91 3.65 -3.60 -6.81
N ASN A 92 3.96 -2.39 -7.27
CA ASN A 92 4.78 -2.20 -8.47
C ASN A 92 6.22 -2.72 -8.28
N ALA A 93 6.82 -2.47 -7.11
CA ALA A 93 8.13 -3.00 -6.76
C ALA A 93 8.15 -4.54 -6.73
N GLU A 94 7.12 -5.14 -6.14
CA GLU A 94 6.95 -6.60 -6.11
C GLU A 94 6.82 -7.18 -7.52
N GLN A 95 5.99 -6.58 -8.38
CA GLN A 95 5.83 -7.01 -9.77
C GLN A 95 7.14 -6.96 -10.55
N ARG A 96 7.89 -5.87 -10.40
CA ARG A 96 9.21 -5.73 -11.03
C ARG A 96 10.19 -6.79 -10.54
N MET A 97 10.27 -7.01 -9.22
CA MET A 97 11.13 -8.04 -8.65
C MET A 97 10.76 -9.46 -9.15
N LEU A 98 9.46 -9.77 -9.23
CA LEU A 98 8.99 -11.06 -9.73
C LEU A 98 9.35 -11.26 -11.20
N PHE A 99 9.23 -10.21 -12.01
CA PHE A 99 9.63 -10.24 -13.42
C PHE A 99 11.14 -10.49 -13.56
N GLU A 100 11.97 -9.73 -12.83
CA GLU A 100 13.43 -9.89 -12.84
C GLU A 100 13.85 -11.31 -12.42
N LYS A 101 13.20 -11.89 -11.40
CA LYS A 101 13.42 -13.30 -11.00
C LYS A 101 13.05 -14.29 -12.10
N SER A 102 11.92 -14.09 -12.78
CA SER A 102 11.52 -14.96 -13.90
C SER A 102 12.47 -14.88 -15.09
N LEU A 103 13.00 -13.69 -15.39
CA LEU A 103 13.96 -13.48 -16.46
C LEU A 103 15.30 -14.17 -16.16
N GLN A 104 15.83 -13.99 -14.94
CA GLN A 104 17.04 -14.68 -14.50
C GLN A 104 16.89 -16.21 -14.52
N ALA A 105 15.73 -16.72 -14.11
CA ALA A 105 15.45 -18.15 -14.18
C ALA A 105 15.45 -18.66 -15.63
N ALA A 106 14.88 -17.88 -16.57
CA ALA A 106 14.89 -18.22 -18.00
C ALA A 106 16.32 -18.21 -18.59
N GLU A 107 17.14 -17.21 -18.26
CA GLU A 107 18.55 -17.11 -18.68
C GLU A 107 19.41 -18.28 -18.13
N ALA A 108 19.20 -18.66 -16.87
CA ALA A 108 19.87 -19.81 -16.25
C ALA A 108 19.49 -21.14 -16.93
N SER A 109 18.23 -21.29 -17.36
CA SER A 109 17.82 -22.49 -18.11
C SER A 109 18.40 -22.56 -19.54
N HIS A 110 18.65 -21.42 -20.19
CA HIS A 110 19.29 -21.39 -21.52
C HIS A 110 20.78 -21.78 -21.45
N SER A 111 21.48 -21.36 -20.40
CA SER A 111 22.91 -21.65 -20.20
C SER A 111 23.19 -23.08 -19.71
N ALA A 112 22.17 -23.80 -19.24
CA ALA A 112 22.27 -25.22 -18.87
C ALA A 112 22.02 -26.19 -20.04
N HIS A 113 21.64 -25.68 -21.22
CA HIS A 113 21.35 -26.47 -22.41
C HIS A 113 22.33 -26.26 -23.57
N GLU A 114 23.45 -25.58 -23.30
CA GLU A 114 24.63 -25.42 -24.16
C GLU A 114 25.82 -26.18 -23.54
#